data_AF-A0A2D5ZIQ4-F1
#
_entry.id   AF-A0A2D5ZIQ4-F1
#
_cell.length_a   1.000
_cell.length_b   1.000
_cell.length_c   1.000
_cell.angle_alpha   90.00
_cell.angle_beta   90.00
_cell.angle_gamma   90.00
#
_symmetry.space_group_name_H-M   'P 1'
#
loop_
_entity.id
_entity.type
_entity.pdbx_description
1 polymer ?
#
loop_
_entity_poly.entity_id
_entity_poly.type
_entity_poly.pdbx_seq_one_letter_code
_entity_poly.pdbx_strand_id
1 'polypeptide(L)'
;MQLFDRSYRDSGAILVGAGTPSNHAPEYFTNYGSRIDCQGYGSGVYSTGYGDLWEPEIDQAYTSSFSGTSSASPIVTGAAAATFLLNLETSGRFLTPFEVRDLLSTHGTPQGPPLSKPIGVLPDLAEIVQNLLPGYGWRMEMLPEVNQIAPGDQAGVIMRLSNTESVEATTQVWVEAILTGENRWPYGRTLGSPRDVTVPAQSSQLLSISVTVPWAAELGTYVVTAYSGDEPTAPLSASFAHVEVR
;
A
#
# COMPACT_ATOMS: atom_id res chain seq x y z
N MET A 1 -7.43 1.18 -37.97
CA MET A 1 -7.68 -0.10 -37.29
C MET A 1 -8.08 0.23 -35.85
N GLN A 2 -9.36 0.17 -35.51
CA GLN A 2 -9.95 0.66 -34.24
C GLN A 2 -10.13 -0.45 -33.19
N LEU A 3 -9.28 -1.49 -33.22
CA LEU A 3 -9.49 -2.71 -32.42
C LEU A 3 -9.47 -2.48 -30.89
N PHE A 4 -8.81 -1.42 -30.43
CA PHE A 4 -8.66 -1.07 -29.01
C PHE A 4 -9.25 0.30 -28.65
N ASP A 5 -10.04 0.89 -29.56
CA ASP A 5 -10.72 2.15 -29.31
C ASP A 5 -12.00 1.92 -28.50
N ARG A 6 -11.98 2.33 -27.24
CA ARG A 6 -13.12 2.18 -26.31
C ARG A 6 -14.35 3.00 -26.74
N SER A 7 -14.17 4.05 -27.55
CA SER A 7 -15.31 4.79 -28.12
C SER A 7 -16.07 4.01 -29.19
N TYR A 8 -15.43 2.98 -29.76
CA TYR A 8 -16.02 2.11 -30.77
C TYR A 8 -16.50 0.78 -30.18
N ARG A 9 -15.69 0.11 -29.35
CA ARG A 9 -16.06 -1.15 -28.66
C ARG A 9 -15.39 -1.26 -27.31
N ASP A 10 -16.20 -1.45 -26.27
CA ASP A 10 -15.73 -1.67 -24.91
C ASP A 10 -16.39 -2.90 -24.29
N SER A 11 -15.58 -3.91 -23.98
CA SER A 11 -16.03 -5.16 -23.35
C SER A 11 -16.13 -5.08 -21.83
N GLY A 12 -15.68 -3.98 -21.20
CA GLY A 12 -15.50 -3.90 -19.75
C GLY A 12 -14.24 -4.64 -19.25
N ALA A 13 -13.44 -5.23 -20.16
CA ALA A 13 -12.19 -5.88 -19.77
C ALA A 13 -11.17 -4.87 -19.23
N ILE A 14 -10.43 -5.30 -18.21
CA ILE A 14 -9.32 -4.57 -17.59
C ILE A 14 -8.03 -5.06 -18.24
N LEU A 15 -7.28 -4.16 -18.88
CA LEU A 15 -5.99 -4.47 -19.50
C LEU A 15 -4.86 -3.98 -18.62
N VAL A 16 -3.95 -4.90 -18.31
CA VAL A 16 -2.92 -4.73 -17.30
C VAL A 16 -1.55 -4.60 -17.94
N GLY A 17 -0.90 -3.47 -17.69
CA GLY A 17 0.51 -3.22 -17.98
C GLY A 17 1.43 -3.82 -16.93
N ALA A 18 2.73 -3.74 -17.18
CA ALA A 18 3.76 -4.28 -16.29
C ALA A 18 4.73 -3.17 -15.91
N GLY A 19 4.82 -2.91 -14.61
CA GLY A 19 5.74 -1.96 -14.01
C GLY A 19 6.89 -2.63 -13.28
N THR A 20 7.98 -1.90 -13.12
CA THR A 20 9.10 -2.31 -12.26
C THR A 20 8.70 -2.21 -10.77
N PRO A 21 9.20 -3.10 -9.90
CA PRO A 21 8.94 -3.03 -8.46
C PRO A 21 9.51 -1.80 -7.75
N SER A 22 10.53 -1.16 -8.32
CA SER A 22 11.26 -0.07 -7.66
C SER A 22 10.54 1.27 -7.73
N ASN A 23 9.94 1.59 -8.86
CA ASN A 23 9.33 2.89 -9.11
C ASN A 23 8.15 2.84 -10.10
N HIS A 24 7.65 1.64 -10.40
CA HIS A 24 6.52 1.43 -11.31
C HIS A 24 6.78 1.98 -12.72
N ALA A 25 8.06 2.03 -13.12
CA ALA A 25 8.45 2.39 -14.48
C ALA A 25 7.99 1.29 -15.44
N PRO A 26 7.62 1.62 -16.68
CA PRO A 26 7.22 0.62 -17.66
C PRO A 26 8.31 -0.40 -17.94
N GLU A 27 7.99 -1.68 -17.75
CA GLU A 27 8.89 -2.77 -18.13
C GLU A 27 9.17 -2.71 -19.64
N TYR A 28 10.39 -3.06 -20.05
CA TYR A 28 10.80 -2.90 -21.44
C TYR A 28 9.90 -3.68 -22.41
N PHE A 29 9.39 -4.85 -21.99
CA PHE A 29 8.52 -5.73 -22.76
C PHE A 29 7.03 -5.35 -22.71
N THR A 30 6.62 -4.45 -21.80
CA THR A 30 5.19 -4.23 -21.56
C THR A 30 4.46 -3.54 -22.71
N ASN A 31 3.19 -3.90 -22.88
CA ASN A 31 2.25 -3.15 -23.71
C ASN A 31 1.94 -1.79 -23.07
N TYR A 32 1.62 -0.79 -23.89
CA TYR A 32 1.37 0.58 -23.43
C TYR A 32 0.39 1.30 -24.35
N GLY A 33 -0.11 2.44 -23.89
CA GLY A 33 -1.04 3.29 -24.64
C GLY A 33 -2.37 3.47 -23.90
N SER A 34 -3.27 4.24 -24.51
CA SER A 34 -4.55 4.64 -23.92
C SER A 34 -5.52 3.49 -23.61
N ARG A 35 -5.19 2.27 -24.04
CA ARG A 35 -5.98 1.07 -23.74
C ARG A 35 -5.53 0.36 -22.46
N ILE A 36 -4.32 0.59 -21.97
CA ILE A 36 -3.90 0.00 -20.69
C ILE A 36 -4.63 0.77 -19.58
N ASP A 37 -5.33 0.05 -18.71
CA ASP A 37 -6.17 0.64 -17.66
C ASP A 37 -5.37 0.85 -16.35
N CYS A 38 -4.54 -0.13 -15.98
CA CYS A 38 -3.70 -0.11 -14.78
C CYS A 38 -2.49 -1.04 -14.97
N GLN A 39 -1.61 -1.10 -13.97
CA GLN A 39 -0.43 -1.95 -13.98
C GLN A 39 -0.30 -2.78 -12.69
N GLY A 40 0.52 -3.82 -12.76
CA GLY A 40 1.05 -4.55 -11.61
C GLY A 40 2.56 -4.77 -11.79
N TYR A 41 3.21 -5.39 -10.81
CA TYR A 41 4.63 -5.74 -10.91
C TYR A 41 4.83 -6.78 -12.01
N GLY A 42 5.68 -6.43 -12.99
CA GLY A 42 6.04 -7.28 -14.13
C GLY A 42 7.32 -8.08 -13.95
N SER A 43 8.06 -7.82 -12.88
CA SER A 43 9.30 -8.49 -12.49
C SER A 43 9.43 -8.49 -10.97
N GLY A 44 10.41 -9.21 -10.42
CA GLY A 44 10.60 -9.30 -8.97
C GLY A 44 9.44 -9.95 -8.23
N VAL A 45 8.64 -10.77 -8.92
CA VAL A 45 7.50 -11.48 -8.33
C VAL A 45 7.93 -12.88 -7.90
N TYR A 46 7.80 -13.13 -6.61
CA TYR A 46 8.01 -14.43 -5.99
C TYR A 46 6.67 -15.16 -5.95
N SER A 47 6.63 -16.40 -6.41
CA SER A 47 5.37 -17.15 -6.51
C SER A 47 5.59 -18.66 -6.42
N THR A 48 4.50 -19.42 -6.47
CA THR A 48 4.52 -20.88 -6.51
C THR A 48 4.85 -21.40 -7.92
N GLY A 49 5.51 -22.54 -8.01
CA GLY A 49 5.92 -23.19 -9.26
C GLY A 49 7.38 -22.93 -9.64
N TYR A 50 7.77 -23.47 -10.79
CA TYR A 50 9.10 -23.47 -11.46
C TYR A 50 10.30 -24.01 -10.67
N GLY A 51 10.36 -23.81 -9.35
CA GLY A 51 11.31 -24.46 -8.46
C GLY A 51 12.70 -23.81 -8.36
N ASP A 52 12.94 -22.69 -9.05
CA ASP A 52 14.25 -22.01 -9.03
C ASP A 52 14.62 -21.38 -7.68
N LEU A 53 13.64 -21.11 -6.82
CA LEU A 53 13.87 -20.55 -5.49
C LEU A 53 13.91 -21.62 -4.41
N TRP A 54 12.99 -22.58 -4.45
CA TRP A 54 12.84 -23.65 -3.48
C TRP A 54 12.02 -24.79 -4.08
N GLU A 55 12.48 -26.03 -4.04
CA GLU A 55 11.71 -27.19 -4.53
C GLU A 55 12.15 -28.49 -3.83
N PRO A 56 11.65 -28.75 -2.61
CA PRO A 56 11.87 -30.04 -1.96
C PRO A 56 11.01 -31.14 -2.60
N GLU A 57 9.82 -30.78 -3.10
CA GLU A 57 8.87 -31.62 -3.85
C GLU A 57 8.11 -30.75 -4.87
N ILE A 58 7.53 -31.35 -5.92
CA ILE A 58 6.88 -30.63 -7.04
C ILE A 58 5.68 -29.76 -6.60
N ASP A 59 5.01 -30.14 -5.51
CA ASP A 59 3.88 -29.42 -4.89
C ASP A 59 4.33 -28.36 -3.86
N GLN A 60 5.64 -28.25 -3.62
CA GLN A 60 6.27 -27.29 -2.72
C GLN A 60 7.26 -26.37 -3.46
N ALA A 61 7.12 -26.26 -4.79
CA ALA A 61 7.97 -25.46 -5.63
C ALA A 61 7.64 -23.96 -5.50
N TYR A 62 8.68 -23.13 -5.36
CA TYR A 62 8.61 -21.67 -5.42
C TYR A 62 9.63 -21.14 -6.44
N THR A 63 9.30 -19.98 -6.98
CA THR A 63 10.10 -19.25 -7.96
C THR A 63 10.35 -17.82 -7.50
N SER A 64 11.50 -17.28 -7.91
CA SER A 64 11.85 -15.87 -7.76
C SER A 64 11.88 -15.13 -9.11
N SER A 65 11.54 -15.82 -10.19
CA SER A 65 11.75 -15.37 -11.57
C SER A 65 10.47 -15.24 -12.40
N PHE A 66 9.29 -15.45 -11.80
CA PHE A 66 8.03 -15.20 -12.49
C PHE A 66 7.93 -13.72 -12.90
N SER A 67 7.64 -13.49 -14.18
CA SER A 67 7.73 -12.16 -14.78
C SER A 67 6.81 -12.04 -16.00
N GLY A 68 6.75 -10.84 -16.58
CA GLY A 68 5.87 -10.51 -17.68
C GLY A 68 4.58 -9.82 -17.22
N THR A 69 3.75 -9.40 -18.17
CA THR A 69 2.37 -8.98 -17.86
C THR A 69 1.55 -10.09 -17.21
N SER A 70 1.97 -11.36 -17.37
CA SER A 70 1.43 -12.51 -16.65
C SER A 70 1.63 -12.46 -15.14
N SER A 71 2.69 -11.78 -14.66
CA SER A 71 2.91 -11.54 -13.22
C SER A 71 2.15 -10.32 -12.71
N ALA A 72 1.98 -9.30 -13.55
CA ALA A 72 1.23 -8.10 -13.22
C ALA A 72 -0.30 -8.35 -13.15
N SER A 73 -0.83 -9.14 -14.09
CA SER A 73 -2.27 -9.42 -14.21
C SER A 73 -2.92 -9.99 -12.92
N PRO A 74 -2.36 -11.03 -12.25
CA PRO A 74 -2.98 -11.57 -11.03
C PRO A 74 -2.96 -10.61 -9.85
N ILE A 75 -2.01 -9.67 -9.78
CA ILE A 75 -1.99 -8.61 -8.75
C ILE A 75 -3.25 -7.74 -8.89
N VAL A 76 -3.52 -7.28 -10.12
CA VAL A 76 -4.72 -6.49 -10.42
C VAL A 76 -6.00 -7.31 -10.25
N THR A 77 -6.00 -8.60 -10.64
CA THR A 77 -7.15 -9.50 -10.41
C THR A 77 -7.47 -9.62 -8.92
N GLY A 78 -6.46 -9.73 -8.05
CA GLY A 78 -6.64 -9.75 -6.60
C GLY A 78 -7.26 -8.46 -6.09
N ALA A 79 -6.76 -7.30 -6.54
CA ALA A 79 -7.34 -6.00 -6.20
C ALA A 79 -8.80 -5.89 -6.67
N ALA A 80 -9.10 -6.28 -7.91
CA ALA A 80 -10.45 -6.29 -8.46
C ALA A 80 -11.43 -7.12 -7.62
N ALA A 81 -11.01 -8.32 -7.22
CA ALA A 81 -11.83 -9.20 -6.38
C ALA A 81 -12.08 -8.60 -5.00
N ALA A 82 -11.04 -8.03 -4.36
CA ALA A 82 -11.17 -7.37 -3.06
C ALA A 82 -12.13 -6.16 -3.12
N THR A 83 -11.96 -5.28 -4.12
CA THR A 83 -12.83 -4.12 -4.36
C THR A 83 -14.29 -4.55 -4.58
N PHE A 84 -14.51 -5.56 -5.43
CA PHE A 84 -15.84 -6.07 -5.73
C PHE A 84 -16.55 -6.64 -4.48
N LEU A 85 -15.84 -7.49 -3.73
CA LEU A 85 -16.39 -8.11 -2.52
C LEU A 85 -16.66 -7.09 -1.42
N LEU A 86 -15.76 -6.13 -1.23
CA LEU A 86 -15.96 -5.05 -0.26
C LEU A 86 -17.23 -4.26 -0.55
N ASN A 87 -17.42 -3.81 -1.80
CA ASN A 87 -18.63 -3.05 -2.16
C ASN A 87 -19.89 -3.89 -1.98
N LEU A 88 -19.85 -5.18 -2.34
CA LEU A 88 -20.98 -6.08 -2.16
C LEU A 88 -21.37 -6.20 -0.68
N GLU A 89 -20.40 -6.41 0.20
CA GLU A 89 -20.64 -6.59 1.63
C GLU A 89 -21.18 -5.31 2.29
N THR A 90 -20.61 -4.16 1.92
CA THR A 90 -20.90 -2.88 2.59
C THR A 90 -22.15 -2.17 2.06
N SER A 91 -22.46 -2.33 0.76
CA SER A 91 -23.59 -1.64 0.12
C SER A 91 -24.70 -2.58 -0.33
N GLY A 92 -24.50 -3.91 -0.27
CA GLY A 92 -25.43 -4.90 -0.81
C GLY A 92 -25.51 -4.92 -2.35
N ARG A 93 -24.61 -4.19 -3.04
CA ARG A 93 -24.66 -3.97 -4.49
C ARG A 93 -23.48 -4.60 -5.20
N PHE A 94 -23.75 -5.24 -6.34
CA PHE A 94 -22.71 -5.67 -7.26
C PHE A 94 -22.18 -4.49 -8.08
N LEU A 95 -20.85 -4.32 -8.10
CA LEU A 95 -20.19 -3.45 -9.06
C LEU A 95 -20.20 -4.10 -10.44
N THR A 96 -20.47 -3.31 -11.47
CA THR A 96 -20.29 -3.72 -12.86
C THR A 96 -18.79 -3.80 -13.21
N PRO A 97 -18.40 -4.56 -14.26
CA PRO A 97 -17.00 -4.58 -14.71
C PRO A 97 -16.45 -3.19 -15.04
N PHE A 98 -17.31 -2.28 -15.52
CA PHE A 98 -16.96 -0.90 -15.83
C PHE A 98 -16.63 -0.10 -14.57
N GLU A 99 -17.43 -0.23 -13.51
CA GLU A 99 -17.17 0.44 -12.23
C GLU A 99 -15.91 -0.11 -11.54
N VAL A 100 -15.70 -1.43 -11.54
CA VAL A 100 -14.47 -2.02 -10.99
C VAL A 100 -13.25 -1.49 -11.75
N ARG A 101 -13.31 -1.49 -13.08
CA ARG A 101 -12.21 -0.97 -13.90
C ARG A 101 -11.93 0.50 -13.63
N ASP A 102 -12.98 1.32 -13.53
CA ASP A 102 -12.85 2.76 -13.24
C ASP A 102 -12.09 2.95 -11.93
N LEU A 103 -12.57 2.33 -10.85
CA LEU A 103 -11.93 2.38 -9.53
C LEU A 103 -10.45 1.97 -9.56
N LEU A 104 -10.13 0.84 -10.19
CA LEU A 104 -8.73 0.37 -10.27
C LEU A 104 -7.83 1.25 -11.15
N SER A 105 -8.41 1.95 -12.13
CA SER A 105 -7.67 2.80 -13.06
C SER A 105 -7.47 4.23 -12.57
N THR A 106 -8.29 4.68 -11.61
CA THR A 106 -8.26 6.05 -11.08
C THR A 106 -7.66 6.16 -9.69
N HIS A 107 -7.78 5.12 -8.85
CA HIS A 107 -7.31 5.12 -7.47
C HIS A 107 -6.09 4.21 -7.31
N GLY A 108 -4.91 4.80 -7.40
CA GLY A 108 -3.68 4.05 -7.46
C GLY A 108 -2.42 4.88 -7.49
N THR A 109 -1.30 4.23 -7.26
CA THR A 109 0.02 4.85 -7.34
C THR A 109 0.39 5.13 -8.80
N PRO A 110 0.77 6.37 -9.17
CA PRO A 110 1.18 6.70 -10.53
C PRO A 110 2.37 5.86 -11.02
N GLN A 111 2.45 5.65 -12.34
CA GLN A 111 3.62 5.04 -12.96
C GLN A 111 4.88 5.93 -12.84
N GLY A 112 6.03 5.27 -12.88
CA GLY A 112 7.33 5.92 -13.05
C GLY A 112 7.62 6.33 -14.50
N PRO A 113 8.71 7.07 -14.73
CA PRO A 113 9.18 7.42 -16.06
C PRO A 113 9.67 6.19 -16.86
N PRO A 114 9.61 6.20 -18.20
CA PRO A 114 9.19 7.32 -19.04
C PRO A 114 7.66 7.41 -19.23
N LEU A 115 7.11 8.62 -19.10
CA LEU A 115 5.67 8.88 -19.29
C LEU A 115 5.21 8.79 -20.75
N SER A 116 6.14 8.73 -21.70
CA SER A 116 5.84 8.47 -23.11
C SER A 116 5.39 7.03 -23.38
N LYS A 117 5.53 6.13 -22.40
CA LYS A 117 5.10 4.72 -22.45
C LYS A 117 4.04 4.47 -21.36
N PRO A 118 2.79 4.92 -21.56
CA PRO A 118 1.78 4.89 -20.50
C PRO A 118 1.25 3.47 -20.24
N ILE A 119 1.23 3.07 -18.97
CA ILE A 119 0.78 1.76 -18.48
C ILE A 119 -0.24 1.86 -17.33
N GLY A 120 -0.69 3.06 -16.99
CA GLY A 120 -1.68 3.29 -15.96
C GLY A 120 -1.10 3.28 -14.54
N VAL A 121 -1.99 3.37 -13.55
CA VAL A 121 -1.64 3.36 -12.12
C VAL A 121 -1.50 1.93 -11.60
N LEU A 122 -0.73 1.74 -10.53
CA LEU A 122 -0.78 0.53 -9.71
C LEU A 122 -1.95 0.67 -8.74
N PRO A 123 -3.01 -0.18 -8.81
CA PRO A 123 -4.19 0.00 -7.95
C PRO A 123 -3.83 0.04 -6.46
N ASP A 124 -4.39 1.02 -5.75
CA ASP A 124 -4.19 1.21 -4.31
C ASP A 124 -5.49 0.87 -3.57
N LEU A 125 -5.53 -0.30 -2.94
CA LEU A 125 -6.71 -0.76 -2.22
C LEU A 125 -7.11 0.16 -1.07
N ALA A 126 -6.17 0.84 -0.42
CA ALA A 126 -6.50 1.77 0.66
C ALA A 126 -7.20 3.01 0.11
N GLU A 127 -6.72 3.55 -1.02
CA GLU A 127 -7.40 4.65 -1.71
C GLU A 127 -8.78 4.24 -2.22
N ILE A 128 -8.90 3.05 -2.82
CA ILE A 128 -10.17 2.51 -3.32
C ILE A 128 -11.19 2.32 -2.18
N VAL A 129 -10.76 1.79 -1.03
CA VAL A 129 -11.62 1.62 0.16
C VAL A 129 -12.17 2.97 0.61
N GLN A 130 -11.32 4.01 0.68
CA GLN A 130 -11.74 5.36 1.05
C GLN A 130 -12.76 5.94 0.05
N ASN A 131 -12.63 5.62 -1.23
CA ASN A 131 -13.58 6.04 -2.25
C ASN A 131 -14.93 5.32 -2.14
N LEU A 132 -14.91 4.00 -1.91
CA LEU A 132 -16.13 3.18 -1.80
C LEU A 132 -16.91 3.45 -0.52
N LEU A 133 -16.19 3.76 0.56
CA LEU A 133 -16.75 3.96 1.88
C LEU A 133 -16.36 5.34 2.42
N PRO A 134 -16.84 6.43 1.80
CA PRO A 134 -16.59 7.79 2.28
C PRO A 134 -17.32 7.94 3.62
N GLY A 135 -16.62 7.77 4.74
CA GLY A 135 -17.31 7.49 6.00
C GLY A 135 -16.75 6.33 6.82
N TYR A 136 -15.89 5.49 6.26
CA TYR A 136 -15.30 4.36 6.98
C TYR A 136 -13.80 4.50 6.99
N GLY A 137 -13.26 4.71 8.18
CA GLY A 137 -11.86 4.48 8.44
C GLY A 137 -11.13 5.64 9.06
N TRP A 138 -10.04 5.26 9.70
CA TRP A 138 -9.03 6.14 10.20
C TRP A 138 -8.07 6.46 9.05
N ARG A 139 -7.53 7.67 9.01
CA ARG A 139 -6.45 8.03 8.10
C ARG A 139 -5.29 8.60 8.90
N MET A 140 -4.10 8.08 8.64
CA MET A 140 -2.89 8.55 9.29
C MET A 140 -1.93 9.12 8.25
N GLU A 141 -1.35 10.27 8.57
CA GLU A 141 -0.31 10.92 7.79
C GLU A 141 0.78 11.37 8.75
N MET A 142 1.97 10.79 8.65
CA MET A 142 3.12 11.29 9.40
C MET A 142 3.63 12.59 8.78
N LEU A 143 3.83 13.60 9.64
CA LEU A 143 4.33 14.89 9.22
C LEU A 143 5.86 14.89 9.30
N PRO A 144 6.56 15.40 8.28
CA PRO A 144 8.01 15.33 8.21
C PRO A 144 8.63 16.35 9.17
N GLU A 145 9.14 15.90 10.32
CA GLU A 145 9.92 16.78 11.22
C GLU A 145 11.17 16.17 11.86
N VAL A 146 11.44 14.86 11.73
CA VAL A 146 12.60 14.26 12.42
C VAL A 146 13.58 13.62 11.45
N ASN A 147 14.58 14.40 11.02
CA ASN A 147 15.59 13.90 10.09
C ASN A 147 16.82 13.29 10.79
N GLN A 148 17.10 13.66 12.06
CA GLN A 148 18.27 13.19 12.81
C GLN A 148 17.97 13.11 14.32
N ILE A 149 18.32 11.99 14.96
CA ILE A 149 18.18 11.77 16.43
C ILE A 149 19.42 11.03 16.95
N ALA A 150 19.92 11.33 18.15
CA ALA A 150 21.02 10.58 18.76
C ALA A 150 20.52 9.41 19.65
N PRO A 151 21.31 8.34 19.85
CA PRO A 151 21.01 7.32 20.85
C PRO A 151 20.81 7.92 22.26
N GLY A 152 19.70 7.60 22.91
CA GLY A 152 19.32 8.13 24.22
C GLY A 152 18.42 9.36 24.19
N ASP A 153 18.23 9.99 23.02
CA ASP A 153 17.34 11.14 22.89
C ASP A 153 15.86 10.74 22.88
N GLN A 154 15.01 11.73 23.17
CA GLN A 154 13.58 11.65 22.91
C GLN A 154 13.22 12.46 21.67
N ALA A 155 12.44 11.87 20.78
CA ALA A 155 11.91 12.54 19.61
C ALA A 155 10.39 12.47 19.57
N GLY A 156 9.75 13.56 19.16
CA GLY A 156 8.32 13.58 18.88
C GLY A 156 8.07 13.08 17.46
N VAL A 157 7.34 11.97 17.33
CA VAL A 157 6.78 11.55 16.05
C VAL A 157 5.44 12.26 15.88
N ILE A 158 5.39 13.20 14.93
CA ILE A 158 4.19 13.99 14.66
C ILE A 158 3.40 13.36 13.53
N MET A 159 2.11 13.19 13.74
CA MET A 159 1.19 12.63 12.75
C MET A 159 -0.16 13.33 12.81
N ARG A 160 -0.83 13.40 11.67
CA ARG A 160 -2.24 13.76 11.56
C ARG A 160 -3.04 12.46 11.53
N LEU A 161 -3.88 12.27 12.54
CA LEU A 161 -4.90 11.23 12.56
C LEU A 161 -6.25 11.85 12.18
N SER A 162 -6.93 11.28 11.21
CA SER A 162 -8.25 11.74 10.77
C SER A 162 -9.26 10.64 10.97
N ASN A 163 -10.37 10.98 11.62
CA ASN A 163 -11.55 10.14 11.69
C ASN A 163 -12.48 10.55 10.55
N THR A 164 -12.61 9.66 9.55
CA THR A 164 -13.52 9.87 8.43
C THR A 164 -14.90 9.28 8.69
N GLU A 165 -15.19 8.81 9.90
CA GLU A 165 -16.49 8.28 10.28
C GLU A 165 -17.53 9.38 10.51
N SER A 166 -18.81 9.01 10.40
CA SER A 166 -19.94 9.91 10.67
C SER A 166 -20.19 10.12 12.17
N VAL A 167 -19.46 9.39 13.02
CA VAL A 167 -19.53 9.46 14.48
C VAL A 167 -18.14 9.70 15.05
N GLU A 168 -18.10 10.28 16.25
CA GLU A 168 -16.86 10.29 17.03
C GLU A 168 -16.45 8.85 17.32
N ALA A 169 -15.17 8.57 17.20
CA ALA A 169 -14.61 7.25 17.42
C ALA A 169 -13.30 7.37 18.18
N THR A 170 -12.92 6.27 18.83
CA THR A 170 -11.65 6.12 19.54
C THR A 170 -10.85 4.99 18.89
N THR A 171 -9.55 5.19 18.69
CA THR A 171 -8.64 4.15 18.21
C THR A 171 -7.34 4.16 18.99
N GLN A 172 -6.67 3.01 19.03
CA GLN A 172 -5.31 2.90 19.54
C GLN A 172 -4.31 3.29 18.47
N VAL A 173 -3.39 4.19 18.81
CA VAL A 173 -2.27 4.58 17.96
C VAL A 173 -0.98 3.97 18.49
N TRP A 174 -0.26 3.31 17.59
CA TRP A 174 1.02 2.64 17.82
C TRP A 174 2.12 3.30 17.00
N VAL A 175 3.35 3.24 17.52
CA VAL A 175 4.55 3.70 16.81
C VAL A 175 5.64 2.66 16.98
N GLU A 176 6.24 2.27 15.86
CA GLU A 176 7.34 1.31 15.79
C GLU A 176 8.50 1.88 14.99
N ALA A 177 9.73 1.44 15.27
CA ALA A 177 10.89 1.71 14.44
C ALA A 177 11.68 0.44 14.13
N ILE A 178 12.08 0.31 12.88
CA ILE A 178 12.86 -0.81 12.35
C ILE A 178 14.11 -0.27 11.66
N LEU A 179 15.29 -0.82 11.97
CA LEU A 179 16.53 -0.47 11.29
C LEU A 179 16.48 -0.96 9.83
N THR A 180 16.75 -0.07 8.89
CA THR A 180 16.68 -0.37 7.45
C THR A 180 17.75 -1.40 7.08
N GLY A 181 17.34 -2.53 6.51
CA GLY A 181 18.26 -3.60 6.08
C GLY A 181 18.39 -4.78 7.06
N GLU A 182 17.82 -4.70 8.26
CA GLU A 182 17.65 -5.87 9.13
C GLU A 182 16.27 -6.50 8.94
N ASN A 183 16.22 -7.76 8.52
CA ASN A 183 14.99 -8.52 8.35
C ASN A 183 14.51 -9.10 9.70
N ARG A 184 14.17 -8.24 10.67
CA ARG A 184 13.61 -8.68 11.96
C ARG A 184 12.10 -8.82 11.86
N TRP A 185 11.67 -9.95 11.32
CA TRP A 185 10.35 -10.52 11.57
C TRP A 185 10.38 -11.32 12.90
N PRO A 186 9.33 -11.30 13.74
CA PRO A 186 8.24 -10.33 13.84
C PRO A 186 8.61 -9.23 14.87
N TYR A 187 8.08 -8.03 14.70
CA TYR A 187 8.23 -6.88 15.60
C TYR A 187 9.55 -6.11 15.48
N GLY A 188 9.46 -4.98 14.78
CA GLY A 188 10.24 -3.80 15.14
C GLY A 188 10.06 -3.50 16.62
N ARG A 189 11.03 -2.84 17.25
CA ARG A 189 10.83 -2.45 18.66
C ARG A 189 9.68 -1.45 18.71
N THR A 190 8.59 -1.79 19.39
CA THR A 190 7.53 -0.84 19.72
C THR A 190 8.15 0.30 20.51
N LEU A 191 7.94 1.52 20.03
CA LEU A 191 8.49 2.74 20.60
C LEU A 191 7.47 3.34 21.58
N GLY A 192 7.16 2.59 22.63
CA GLY A 192 6.22 3.00 23.69
C GLY A 192 4.92 2.19 23.71
N SER A 193 4.06 2.51 24.68
CA SER A 193 2.73 1.93 24.81
C SER A 193 1.73 2.60 23.85
N PRO A 194 0.68 1.89 23.41
CA PRO A 194 -0.35 2.47 22.57
C PRO A 194 -1.02 3.65 23.26
N ARG A 195 -1.52 4.59 22.47
CA ARG A 195 -2.32 5.71 22.96
C ARG A 195 -3.73 5.64 22.40
N ASP A 196 -4.72 5.65 23.29
CA ASP A 196 -6.11 5.85 22.90
C ASP A 196 -6.29 7.30 22.43
N VAL A 197 -6.78 7.47 21.21
CA VAL A 197 -7.06 8.78 20.62
C VAL A 197 -8.49 8.80 20.17
N THR A 198 -9.24 9.78 20.68
CA THR A 198 -10.62 10.04 20.27
C THR A 198 -10.62 11.21 19.31
N VAL A 199 -11.18 11.02 18.11
CA VAL A 199 -11.25 12.07 17.09
C VAL A 199 -12.73 12.25 16.69
N PRO A 200 -13.26 13.49 16.72
CA PRO A 200 -14.64 13.74 16.32
C PRO A 200 -14.92 13.27 14.88
N ALA A 201 -16.20 13.02 14.60
CA ALA A 201 -16.68 12.69 13.26
C ALA A 201 -16.14 13.68 12.20
N GLN A 202 -15.71 13.16 11.05
CA GLN A 202 -15.26 13.98 9.90
C GLN A 202 -14.17 15.00 10.25
N SER A 203 -13.25 14.68 11.16
CA SER A 203 -12.25 15.63 11.64
C SER A 203 -10.85 15.04 11.73
N SER A 204 -9.85 15.90 11.96
CA SER A 204 -8.45 15.50 12.13
C SER A 204 -7.87 16.10 13.41
N GLN A 205 -6.97 15.34 14.02
CA GLN A 205 -6.18 15.76 15.17
C GLN A 205 -4.69 15.54 14.89
N LEU A 206 -3.87 16.51 15.29
CA LEU A 206 -2.42 16.33 15.35
C LEU A 206 -2.04 15.60 16.63
N LEU A 207 -1.20 14.58 16.49
CA LEU A 207 -0.68 13.76 17.56
C LEU A 207 0.84 13.87 17.56
N SER A 208 1.41 14.02 18.76
CA SER A 208 2.84 13.90 18.99
C SER A 208 3.07 12.77 19.98
N ILE A 209 3.73 11.71 19.51
CA ILE A 209 4.11 10.57 20.33
C ILE A 209 5.61 10.66 20.58
N SER A 210 5.96 10.88 21.85
CA SER A 210 7.36 10.88 22.28
C SER A 210 7.89 9.46 22.27
N VAL A 211 8.92 9.27 21.46
CA VAL A 211 9.68 8.04 21.34
C VAL A 211 11.03 8.24 22.02
N THR A 212 11.43 7.29 22.87
CA THR A 212 12.79 7.25 23.41
C THR A 212 13.66 6.33 22.56
N VAL A 213 14.73 6.86 21.98
CA VAL A 213 15.73 6.04 21.26
C VAL A 213 16.61 5.35 22.30
N PRO A 214 16.69 4.00 22.31
CA PRO A 214 17.56 3.31 23.26
C PRO A 214 19.02 3.76 23.12
N TRP A 215 19.75 3.86 24.23
CA TRP A 215 21.19 4.17 24.19
C TRP A 215 22.02 3.15 23.39
N ALA A 216 21.51 1.91 23.27
CA ALA A 216 22.11 0.83 22.50
C ALA A 216 21.59 0.77 21.04
N ALA A 217 20.89 1.80 20.55
CA ALA A 217 20.46 1.86 19.17
C ALA A 217 21.68 1.92 18.24
N GLU A 218 21.63 1.14 17.17
CA GLU A 218 22.65 1.16 16.13
C GLU A 218 22.55 2.46 15.32
N LEU A 219 23.69 2.95 14.82
CA LEU A 219 23.69 4.11 13.94
C LEU A 219 23.21 3.69 12.56
N GLY A 220 22.31 4.46 11.95
CA GLY A 220 21.75 4.13 10.65
C GLY A 220 20.38 4.73 10.38
N THR A 221 19.79 4.37 9.24
CA THR A 221 18.45 4.82 8.86
C THR A 221 17.41 3.85 9.42
N TYR A 222 16.42 4.37 10.12
CA TYR A 222 15.28 3.63 10.65
C TYR A 222 14.02 3.99 9.84
N VAL A 223 13.18 2.99 9.57
CA VAL A 223 11.80 3.19 9.14
C VAL A 223 10.95 3.28 10.40
N VAL A 224 10.38 4.45 10.64
CA VAL A 224 9.38 4.66 11.68
C VAL A 224 8.01 4.45 11.05
N THR A 225 7.18 3.61 11.66
CA THR A 225 5.82 3.34 11.22
C THR A 225 4.86 3.69 12.34
N ALA A 226 3.89 4.54 12.05
CA ALA A 226 2.75 4.79 12.92
C ALA A 226 1.51 4.11 12.33
N TYR A 227 0.70 3.48 13.18
CA TYR A 227 -0.54 2.84 12.75
C TYR A 227 -1.65 2.95 13.79
N SER A 228 -2.90 2.90 13.35
CA SER A 228 -4.09 2.87 14.20
C SER A 228 -4.78 1.51 14.16
N GLY A 229 -5.25 0.99 15.29
CA GLY A 229 -6.00 -0.27 15.39
C GLY A 229 -5.61 -1.10 16.61
N ASP A 230 -6.34 -2.19 16.85
CA ASP A 230 -6.09 -3.12 17.96
C ASP A 230 -5.00 -4.15 17.58
N GLU A 231 -3.99 -4.31 18.44
CA GLU A 231 -2.89 -5.30 18.31
C GLU A 231 -3.40 -6.76 18.23
N PRO A 232 -2.78 -7.66 17.43
CA PRO A 232 -2.06 -7.47 16.18
C PRO A 232 -2.97 -7.92 15.02
N THR A 233 -4.06 -7.18 14.78
CA THR A 233 -4.86 -7.34 13.55
C THR A 233 -4.45 -6.29 12.52
N ALA A 234 -4.87 -6.48 11.26
CA ALA A 234 -4.53 -5.55 10.18
C ALA A 234 -4.89 -4.10 10.58
N PRO A 235 -3.94 -3.15 10.50
CA PRO A 235 -4.16 -1.81 11.00
C PRO A 235 -5.29 -1.11 10.25
N LEU A 236 -6.12 -0.34 10.97
CA LEU A 236 -7.15 0.52 10.40
C LEU A 236 -6.55 1.61 9.50
N SER A 237 -5.33 2.06 9.81
CA SER A 237 -4.54 2.97 8.98
C SER A 237 -3.07 2.92 9.37
N ALA A 238 -2.15 3.24 8.45
CA ALA A 238 -0.73 3.32 8.72
C ALA A 238 -0.04 4.41 7.89
N SER A 239 1.06 4.95 8.40
CA SER A 239 1.95 5.88 7.70
C SER A 239 3.39 5.64 8.14
N PHE A 240 4.36 5.86 7.26
CA PHE A 240 5.78 5.65 7.57
C PHE A 240 6.64 6.86 7.21
N ALA A 241 7.81 6.96 7.83
CA ALA A 241 8.83 7.98 7.59
C ALA A 241 10.22 7.39 7.86
N HIS A 242 11.24 7.98 7.24
CA HIS A 242 12.63 7.58 7.50
C HIS A 242 13.27 8.55 8.49
N VAL A 243 13.99 8.01 9.46
CA VAL A 243 14.69 8.76 10.49
C VAL A 243 16.13 8.30 10.54
N GLU A 244 17.08 9.22 10.63
CA GLU A 244 18.49 8.87 10.75
C GLU A 244 18.96 8.93 12.21
N VAL A 245 19.53 7.83 12.71
CA VAL A 245 20.18 7.79 14.02
C VAL A 245 21.68 7.99 13.83
N ARG A 246 22.22 9.08 14.40
CA ARG A 246 23.64 9.47 14.29
C ARG A 246 24.22 9.93 15.63
#